data_AF-A0A3A6NIB1-F1
#
_entry.id   AF-A0A3A6NIB1-F1
#
_cell.length_a   1.000
_cell.length_b   1.000
_cell.length_c   1.000
_cell.angle_alpha   90.00
_cell.angle_beta   90.00
_cell.angle_gamma   90.00
#
_symmetry.space_group_name_H-M   'P 1'
#
loop_
_entity.id
_entity.type
_entity.pdbx_description
1 polymer ?
#
loop_
_entity_poly.entity_id
_entity_poly.type
_entity_poly.pdbx_seq_one_letter_code
_entity_poly.pdbx_strand_id
1 'polypeptide(L)'
;MLLFKKECQNHDKGIIIVTKDIEKRDEMIAFVKGFSTKLSLQIQMLILALVSLYVLFIGLQNQTDIIDILQGLLPKLLILGAVWLLFLGKKILAAYLVLFFMQFSSGVTDLVEWVLSYSIGANDFFLFDFTLIVNAVICAYLAILILSIFLIDGYKIQPLNIKKSSLWILYAFFMLYIYINNSFASVILITLYLFIIYNARSIKALLFLMACYLINIPLNIVERFIDNTAKFVRINIWVADFLGIFILYLIVMQFLSLPKLKVQE
;
A
#
# COMPACT_ATOMS: atom_id res chain seq x y z
N MET A 1 -0.69 -63.84 -8.73
CA MET A 1 -2.05 -63.24 -8.67
C MET A 1 -2.21 -62.13 -7.61
N LEU A 2 -1.39 -62.09 -6.54
CA LEU A 2 -1.43 -61.01 -5.53
C LEU A 2 -0.71 -59.69 -5.92
N LEU A 3 0.16 -59.71 -6.93
CA LEU A 3 0.90 -58.51 -7.39
C LEU A 3 0.05 -57.58 -8.27
N PHE A 4 -0.86 -58.13 -9.10
CA PHE A 4 -1.75 -57.34 -9.95
C PHE A 4 -2.86 -56.59 -9.19
N LYS A 5 -3.19 -57.01 -7.97
CA LYS A 5 -4.21 -56.34 -7.14
C LYS A 5 -3.71 -55.06 -6.48
N LYS A 6 -2.38 -54.91 -6.36
CA LYS A 6 -1.73 -53.75 -5.70
C LYS A 6 -1.58 -52.56 -6.65
N GLU A 7 -1.41 -52.79 -7.95
CA GLU A 7 -1.30 -51.72 -8.96
C GLU A 7 -2.65 -51.08 -9.29
N CYS A 8 -3.75 -51.83 -9.40
CA CYS A 8 -5.08 -51.24 -9.61
C CYS A 8 -5.55 -50.41 -8.39
N GLN A 9 -5.21 -50.80 -7.15
CA GLN A 9 -5.53 -49.99 -5.97
C GLN A 9 -4.71 -48.69 -5.88
N ASN A 10 -3.51 -48.65 -6.44
CA ASN A 10 -2.70 -47.42 -6.47
C ASN A 10 -3.15 -46.45 -7.56
N HIS A 11 -3.65 -46.96 -8.70
CA HIS A 11 -4.23 -46.13 -9.75
C HIS A 11 -5.55 -45.47 -9.31
N ASP A 12 -6.45 -46.23 -8.67
CA ASP A 12 -7.70 -45.67 -8.14
C ASP A 12 -7.45 -44.66 -7.01
N LYS A 13 -6.51 -44.94 -6.10
CA LYS A 13 -6.14 -43.98 -5.05
C LYS A 13 -5.51 -42.71 -5.64
N GLY A 14 -4.67 -42.82 -6.68
CA GLY A 14 -4.11 -41.67 -7.37
C GLY A 14 -5.17 -40.79 -8.03
N ILE A 15 -6.17 -41.38 -8.68
CA ILE A 15 -7.27 -40.65 -9.33
C ILE A 15 -8.19 -39.99 -8.28
N ILE A 16 -8.46 -40.66 -7.16
CA ILE A 16 -9.27 -40.11 -6.06
C ILE A 16 -8.56 -38.94 -5.37
N ILE A 17 -7.24 -38.99 -5.22
CA ILE A 17 -6.47 -37.88 -4.64
C ILE A 17 -6.48 -36.67 -5.59
N VAL A 18 -6.25 -36.89 -6.89
CA VAL A 18 -6.25 -35.82 -7.90
C VAL A 18 -7.63 -35.18 -8.04
N THR A 19 -8.72 -35.96 -8.03
CA THR A 19 -10.10 -35.42 -8.13
C THR A 19 -10.50 -34.62 -6.90
N LYS A 20 -10.14 -35.09 -5.69
CA LYS A 20 -10.42 -34.37 -4.44
C LYS A 20 -9.61 -33.08 -4.32
N ASP A 21 -8.38 -33.06 -4.84
CA ASP A 21 -7.56 -31.84 -4.89
C ASP A 21 -8.07 -30.82 -5.92
N ILE A 22 -8.68 -31.26 -7.02
CA ILE A 22 -9.31 -30.38 -8.01
C ILE A 22 -10.59 -29.75 -7.43
N GLU A 23 -11.46 -30.56 -6.81
CA GLU A 23 -12.71 -30.08 -6.20
C GLU A 23 -12.43 -29.04 -5.10
N LYS A 24 -11.44 -29.29 -4.24
CA LYS A 24 -11.02 -28.35 -3.19
C LYS A 24 -10.44 -27.04 -3.77
N ARG A 25 -9.74 -27.09 -4.91
CA ARG A 25 -9.25 -25.89 -5.60
C ARG A 25 -10.40 -25.08 -6.18
N ASP A 26 -11.38 -25.74 -6.79
CA ASP A 26 -12.55 -25.08 -7.37
C ASP A 26 -13.41 -24.41 -6.29
N GLU A 27 -13.57 -25.07 -5.13
CA GLU A 27 -14.21 -24.47 -3.94
C GLU A 27 -13.45 -23.25 -3.42
N MET A 28 -12.12 -23.31 -3.32
CA MET A 28 -11.30 -22.16 -2.90
C MET A 28 -11.41 -20.99 -3.89
N ILE A 29 -11.38 -21.26 -5.19
CA ILE A 29 -11.51 -20.21 -6.23
C ILE A 29 -12.93 -19.62 -6.20
N ALA A 30 -13.95 -20.45 -6.00
CA ALA A 30 -15.32 -19.99 -5.84
C ALA A 30 -15.50 -19.13 -4.58
N PHE A 31 -14.86 -19.50 -3.46
CA PHE A 31 -14.86 -18.71 -2.23
C PHE A 31 -14.23 -17.34 -2.44
N VAL A 32 -13.02 -17.29 -3.04
CA VAL A 32 -12.31 -16.03 -3.29
C VAL A 32 -13.11 -15.16 -4.26
N LYS A 33 -13.67 -15.72 -5.33
CA LYS A 33 -14.56 -14.97 -6.25
C LYS A 33 -15.83 -14.48 -5.54
N GLY A 34 -16.41 -15.26 -4.63
CA GLY A 34 -17.59 -14.86 -3.88
C GLY A 34 -17.36 -13.85 -2.76
N PHE A 35 -16.10 -13.54 -2.41
CA PHE A 35 -15.80 -12.71 -1.25
C PHE A 35 -16.21 -11.25 -1.42
N SER A 36 -15.87 -10.62 -2.54
CA SER A 36 -16.21 -9.22 -2.80
C SER A 36 -17.70 -9.01 -3.09
N THR A 37 -18.38 -9.99 -3.68
CA THR A 37 -19.83 -9.92 -3.98
C THR A 37 -20.70 -10.05 -2.74
N LYS A 38 -20.19 -10.65 -1.66
CA LYS A 38 -20.88 -10.71 -0.35
C LYS A 38 -20.84 -9.38 0.42
N LEU A 39 -19.95 -8.45 0.05
CA LEU A 39 -19.77 -7.19 0.75
C LEU A 39 -20.43 -6.05 -0.02
N SER A 40 -21.49 -5.46 0.55
CA SER A 40 -22.09 -4.25 -0.01
C SER A 40 -21.10 -3.08 0.02
N LEU A 41 -21.27 -2.10 -0.88
CA LEU A 41 -20.41 -0.91 -0.95
C LEU A 41 -20.37 -0.15 0.39
N GLN A 42 -21.48 -0.13 1.12
CA GLN A 42 -21.59 0.50 2.44
C GLN A 42 -20.71 -0.19 3.48
N ILE A 43 -20.69 -1.53 3.49
CA ILE A 43 -19.83 -2.31 4.39
C ILE A 43 -18.36 -2.10 4.01
N GLN A 44 -18.04 -2.11 2.72
CA GLN A 44 -16.68 -1.83 2.24
C GLN A 44 -16.18 -0.44 2.66
N MET A 45 -17.05 0.56 2.61
CA MET A 45 -16.76 1.92 3.07
C MET A 45 -16.56 1.99 4.58
N LEU A 46 -17.39 1.31 5.37
CA LEU A 46 -17.25 1.23 6.82
C LEU A 46 -15.91 0.58 7.21
N ILE A 47 -15.56 -0.55 6.58
CA ILE A 47 -14.28 -1.23 6.83
C ILE A 47 -13.13 -0.31 6.45
N LEU A 48 -13.20 0.37 5.30
CA LEU A 48 -12.16 1.31 4.88
C LEU A 48 -11.99 2.47 5.88
N ALA A 49 -13.09 2.98 6.44
CA ALA A 49 -13.05 4.02 7.48
C ALA A 49 -12.39 3.52 8.78
N LEU A 50 -12.75 2.32 9.24
CA LEU A 50 -12.14 1.71 10.42
C LEU A 50 -10.64 1.45 10.22
N VAL A 51 -10.25 0.91 9.07
CA VAL A 51 -8.83 0.71 8.71
C VAL A 51 -8.10 2.05 8.63
N SER A 52 -8.72 3.09 8.04
CA SER A 52 -8.13 4.44 7.97
C SER A 52 -7.86 5.00 9.37
N LEU A 53 -8.81 4.87 10.29
CA LEU A 53 -8.66 5.33 11.67
C LEU A 53 -7.57 4.56 12.40
N TYR A 54 -7.51 3.24 12.20
CA TYR A 54 -6.45 2.39 12.74
C TYR A 54 -5.06 2.81 12.22
N VAL A 55 -4.91 3.10 10.91
CA VAL A 55 -3.64 3.58 10.31
C VAL A 55 -3.16 4.88 10.97
N LEU A 56 -4.07 5.81 11.25
CA LEU A 56 -3.75 7.05 11.95
C LEU A 56 -3.35 6.78 13.40
N PHE A 57 -4.08 5.92 14.11
CA PHE A 57 -3.79 5.55 15.49
C PHE A 57 -2.37 4.98 15.65
N ILE A 58 -1.99 3.99 14.83
CA ILE A 58 -0.64 3.40 14.88
C ILE A 58 0.45 4.39 14.43
N GLY A 59 0.11 5.49 13.76
CA GLY A 59 1.06 6.55 13.40
C GLY A 59 1.38 7.53 14.51
N LEU A 60 0.52 7.60 15.50
CA LEU A 60 0.68 8.44 16.67
C LEU A 60 1.20 7.67 17.88
N GLN A 61 1.15 6.34 17.81
CA GLN A 61 1.66 5.48 18.87
C GLN A 61 3.16 5.73 19.07
N ASN A 62 3.55 5.99 20.31
CA ASN A 62 4.93 6.23 20.76
C ASN A 62 5.56 7.56 20.32
N GLN A 63 4.80 8.50 19.76
CA GLN A 63 5.30 9.84 19.44
C GLN A 63 5.04 10.81 20.59
N THR A 64 6.08 11.48 21.08
CA THR A 64 5.98 12.46 22.19
C THR A 64 6.11 13.90 21.71
N ASP A 65 6.92 14.15 20.67
CA ASP A 65 7.21 15.50 20.20
C ASP A 65 6.29 15.91 19.06
N ILE A 66 5.94 17.20 19.01
CA ILE A 66 4.99 17.75 18.02
C ILE A 66 5.50 17.56 16.59
N ILE A 67 6.82 17.69 16.37
CA ILE A 67 7.43 17.52 15.06
C ILE A 67 7.30 16.06 14.61
N ASP A 68 7.58 15.11 15.49
CA ASP A 68 7.46 13.68 15.20
C ASP A 68 6.02 13.27 14.93
N ILE A 69 5.08 13.82 15.70
CA ILE A 69 3.63 13.66 15.47
C ILE A 69 3.28 14.12 14.05
N LEU A 70 3.74 15.30 13.62
CA LEU A 70 3.49 15.81 12.27
C LEU A 70 4.14 14.93 11.19
N GLN A 71 5.39 14.52 11.38
CA GLN A 71 6.12 13.67 10.45
C GLN A 71 5.51 12.26 10.32
N GLY A 72 4.88 11.75 11.38
CA GLY A 72 4.17 10.47 11.36
C GLY A 72 2.76 10.58 10.77
N LEU A 73 2.02 11.64 11.10
CA LEU A 73 0.61 11.78 10.73
C LEU A 73 0.41 12.30 9.29
N LEU A 74 1.21 13.29 8.88
CA LEU A 74 0.98 14.01 7.63
C LEU A 74 1.14 13.12 6.37
N PRO A 75 2.16 12.25 6.26
CA PRO A 75 2.25 11.28 5.16
C PRO A 75 1.06 10.32 5.15
N LYS A 76 0.65 9.83 6.33
CA LYS A 76 -0.47 8.90 6.45
C LYS A 76 -1.79 9.52 5.99
N LEU A 77 -2.04 10.79 6.36
CA LEU A 77 -3.20 11.53 5.86
C LEU A 77 -3.19 11.68 4.34
N LEU A 78 -2.03 11.90 3.71
CA LEU A 78 -1.93 11.99 2.26
C LEU A 78 -2.18 10.64 1.57
N ILE A 79 -1.66 9.53 2.13
CA ILE A 79 -1.95 8.17 1.63
C ILE A 79 -3.44 7.89 1.73
N LEU A 80 -4.04 8.11 2.90
CA LEU A 80 -5.47 7.90 3.10
C LEU A 80 -6.30 8.80 2.20
N GLY A 81 -5.91 10.07 2.03
CA GLY A 81 -6.52 10.98 1.07
C GLY A 81 -6.50 10.45 -0.36
N ALA A 82 -5.37 9.89 -0.82
CA ALA A 82 -5.27 9.25 -2.12
C ALA A 82 -6.20 8.03 -2.24
N VAL A 83 -6.22 7.18 -1.21
CA VAL A 83 -7.09 5.99 -1.14
C VAL A 83 -8.57 6.36 -1.19
N TRP A 84 -8.99 7.36 -0.41
CA TRP A 84 -10.37 7.85 -0.41
C TRP A 84 -10.77 8.49 -1.74
N LEU A 85 -9.88 9.27 -2.37
CA LEU A 85 -10.12 9.83 -3.71
C LEU A 85 -10.30 8.74 -4.77
N LEU A 86 -9.55 7.64 -4.67
CA LEU A 86 -9.72 6.48 -5.56
C LEU A 86 -11.03 5.75 -5.28
N PHE A 87 -11.36 5.53 -4.00
CA PHE A 87 -12.58 4.83 -3.60
C PHE A 87 -13.84 5.59 -4.03
N LEU A 88 -13.91 6.88 -3.73
CA LEU A 88 -15.02 7.76 -4.14
C LEU A 88 -15.08 7.92 -5.67
N GLY A 89 -13.94 7.86 -6.36
CA GLY A 89 -13.84 7.82 -7.82
C GLY A 89 -14.26 6.48 -8.46
N LYS A 90 -14.85 5.56 -7.68
CA LYS A 90 -15.23 4.19 -8.10
C LYS A 90 -14.05 3.35 -8.62
N LYS A 91 -12.82 3.67 -8.19
CA LYS A 91 -11.59 2.92 -8.49
C LYS A 91 -11.18 2.05 -7.30
N ILE A 92 -12.12 1.21 -6.86
CA ILE A 92 -12.05 0.44 -5.61
C ILE A 92 -10.81 -0.46 -5.55
N LEU A 93 -10.51 -1.20 -6.62
CA LEU A 93 -9.33 -2.06 -6.70
C LEU A 93 -8.02 -1.27 -6.53
N ALA A 94 -7.92 -0.10 -7.17
CA ALA A 94 -6.74 0.76 -7.03
C ALA A 94 -6.61 1.32 -5.62
N ALA A 95 -7.72 1.69 -4.97
CA ALA A 95 -7.72 2.15 -3.58
C ALA A 95 -7.16 1.08 -2.63
N TYR A 96 -7.63 -0.17 -2.76
CA TYR A 96 -7.14 -1.28 -1.92
C TYR A 96 -5.70 -1.68 -2.24
N LEU A 97 -5.28 -1.67 -3.51
CA LEU A 97 -3.88 -1.93 -3.87
C LEU A 97 -2.94 -0.89 -3.24
N VAL A 98 -3.29 0.39 -3.31
CA VAL A 98 -2.48 1.46 -2.71
C VAL A 98 -2.42 1.28 -1.20
N LEU A 99 -3.55 1.04 -0.53
CA LEU A 99 -3.58 0.85 0.91
C LEU A 99 -2.78 -0.40 1.34
N PHE A 100 -2.92 -1.50 0.60
CA PHE A 100 -2.19 -2.73 0.84
C PHE A 100 -0.68 -2.51 0.72
N PHE A 101 -0.22 -2.00 -0.42
CA PHE A 101 1.23 -1.87 -0.67
C PHE A 101 1.91 -0.78 0.15
N MET A 102 1.23 0.33 0.44
CA MET A 102 1.85 1.45 1.15
C MET A 102 1.84 1.27 2.67
N GLN A 103 0.94 0.43 3.22
CA GLN A 103 0.73 0.38 4.68
C GLN A 103 0.70 -1.02 5.29
N PHE A 104 0.30 -2.06 4.54
CA PHE A 104 0.04 -3.38 5.12
C PHE A 104 0.82 -4.52 4.47
N SER A 105 1.65 -4.27 3.45
CA SER A 105 2.32 -5.34 2.70
C SER A 105 3.28 -6.17 3.54
N SER A 106 3.86 -5.59 4.59
CA SER A 106 4.77 -6.29 5.50
C SER A 106 4.05 -7.06 6.60
N GLY A 107 2.75 -6.81 6.86
CA GLY A 107 2.10 -7.26 8.09
C GLY A 107 2.14 -8.77 8.36
N VAL A 108 2.14 -9.61 7.31
CA VAL A 108 2.30 -11.07 7.47
C VAL A 108 3.76 -11.45 7.72
N THR A 109 4.69 -10.81 7.02
CA THR A 109 6.13 -11.03 7.23
C THR A 109 6.55 -10.60 8.62
N ASP A 110 6.10 -9.43 9.08
CA ASP A 110 6.36 -8.90 10.42
C ASP A 110 5.83 -9.85 11.51
N LEU A 111 4.62 -10.40 11.30
CA LEU A 111 4.06 -11.41 12.22
C LEU A 111 4.89 -12.70 12.23
N VAL A 112 5.29 -13.20 11.06
CA VAL A 112 6.07 -14.43 10.94
C VAL A 112 7.46 -14.25 11.56
N GLU A 113 8.11 -13.12 11.32
CA GLU A 113 9.39 -12.76 11.93
C GLU A 113 9.25 -12.67 13.44
N TRP A 114 8.19 -12.03 13.96
CA TRP A 114 7.93 -11.98 15.40
C TRP A 114 7.72 -13.37 16.01
N VAL A 115 6.91 -14.23 15.40
CA VAL A 115 6.67 -15.61 15.87
C VAL A 115 7.93 -16.47 15.80
N LEU A 116 8.76 -16.31 14.75
CA LEU A 116 9.98 -17.10 14.54
C LEU A 116 11.21 -16.50 15.21
N SER A 117 11.14 -15.27 15.72
CA SER A 117 12.24 -14.63 16.44
C SER A 117 12.51 -15.41 17.73
N TYR A 118 13.56 -16.23 17.68
CA TYR A 118 13.93 -17.22 18.69
C TYR A 118 14.61 -16.57 19.92
N SER A 119 14.12 -15.42 20.39
CA SER A 119 14.55 -14.76 21.64
C SER A 119 13.50 -14.90 22.73
N ILE A 120 12.82 -16.04 22.76
CA ILE A 120 11.95 -16.43 23.86
C ILE A 120 12.85 -16.84 25.03
N GLY A 121 13.32 -15.84 25.79
CA GLY A 121 13.65 -16.05 27.19
C GLY A 121 12.37 -16.42 27.92
N ALA A 122 12.42 -17.44 28.79
CA ALA A 122 11.26 -18.03 29.48
C ALA A 122 10.42 -17.05 30.34
N ASN A 123 10.77 -15.76 30.39
CA ASN A 123 10.02 -14.72 31.09
C ASN A 123 9.30 -13.70 30.16
N ASP A 124 9.58 -13.68 28.85
CA ASP A 124 9.04 -12.67 27.92
C ASP A 124 8.06 -13.23 26.87
N PHE A 125 7.67 -14.51 26.97
CA PHE A 125 6.67 -15.15 26.11
C PHE A 125 5.27 -14.46 26.14
N PHE A 126 5.07 -13.46 27.00
CA PHE A 126 3.80 -12.80 27.23
C PHE A 126 3.66 -11.38 26.67
N LEU A 127 4.67 -10.83 25.99
CA LEU A 127 4.50 -9.56 25.26
C LEU A 127 3.79 -9.81 23.92
N PHE A 128 2.51 -10.18 24.01
CA PHE A 128 1.59 -10.26 22.88
C PHE A 128 1.45 -8.89 22.22
N ASP A 129 2.08 -8.70 21.05
CA ASP A 129 1.85 -7.48 20.27
C ASP A 129 0.57 -7.62 19.42
N PHE A 130 -0.54 -7.14 20.01
CA PHE A 130 -1.85 -7.13 19.35
C PHE A 130 -1.82 -6.34 18.03
N THR A 131 -0.92 -5.37 17.88
CA THR A 131 -0.77 -4.54 16.68
C THR A 131 -0.35 -5.39 15.49
N LEU A 132 0.60 -6.32 15.68
CA LEU A 132 1.08 -7.21 14.62
C LEU A 132 -0.02 -8.17 14.14
N ILE A 133 -0.84 -8.69 15.07
CA ILE A 133 -1.96 -9.56 14.74
C ILE A 133 -3.00 -8.80 13.91
N VAL A 134 -3.38 -7.60 14.34
CA VAL A 134 -4.34 -6.77 13.61
C VAL A 134 -3.80 -6.41 12.21
N ASN A 135 -2.52 -6.04 12.11
CA ASN A 135 -1.86 -5.77 10.82
C ASN A 135 -1.91 -6.99 9.89
N ALA A 136 -1.60 -8.18 10.39
CA ALA A 136 -1.66 -9.42 9.61
C ALA A 136 -3.08 -9.75 9.15
N VAL A 137 -4.08 -9.55 10.01
CA VAL A 137 -5.50 -9.78 9.67
C VAL A 137 -5.97 -8.80 8.59
N ILE A 138 -5.64 -7.50 8.72
CA ILE A 138 -5.96 -6.49 7.71
C ILE A 138 -5.24 -6.79 6.40
N CYS A 139 -3.97 -7.20 6.47
CA CYS A 139 -3.18 -7.60 5.30
C CYS A 139 -3.83 -8.78 4.55
N ALA A 140 -4.20 -9.84 5.28
CA ALA A 140 -4.88 -11.00 4.70
C ALA A 140 -6.26 -10.63 4.11
N TYR A 141 -7.03 -9.82 4.83
CA TYR A 141 -8.32 -9.30 4.35
C TYR A 141 -8.16 -8.54 3.02
N LEU A 142 -7.22 -7.59 2.96
CA LEU A 142 -6.96 -6.79 1.77
C LEU A 142 -6.47 -7.67 0.61
N ALA A 143 -5.58 -8.63 0.86
CA ALA A 143 -5.09 -9.54 -0.15
C ALA A 143 -6.22 -10.38 -0.77
N ILE A 144 -7.08 -10.97 0.06
CA ILE A 144 -8.25 -11.76 -0.40
C ILE A 144 -9.22 -10.88 -1.19
N LEU A 145 -9.49 -9.66 -0.71
CA LEU A 145 -10.39 -8.73 -1.37
C LEU A 145 -9.85 -8.28 -2.74
N ILE A 146 -8.56 -7.95 -2.82
CA ILE A 146 -7.87 -7.60 -4.08
C ILE A 146 -7.95 -8.77 -5.06
N LEU A 147 -7.62 -9.99 -4.62
CA LEU A 147 -7.71 -11.20 -5.45
C LEU A 147 -9.14 -11.44 -5.92
N SER A 148 -10.12 -11.28 -5.04
CA SER A 148 -11.54 -11.42 -5.35
C SER A 148 -11.97 -10.48 -6.48
N ILE A 149 -11.72 -9.18 -6.31
CA ILE A 149 -12.10 -8.15 -7.29
C ILE A 149 -11.34 -8.37 -8.60
N PHE A 150 -10.06 -8.72 -8.53
CA PHE A 150 -9.24 -9.00 -9.71
C PHE A 150 -9.76 -10.20 -10.51
N LEU A 151 -10.23 -11.26 -9.85
CA LEU A 151 -10.75 -12.45 -10.51
C LEU A 151 -12.16 -12.26 -11.12
N ILE A 152 -12.93 -11.27 -10.65
CA ILE A 152 -14.29 -11.00 -11.13
C ILE A 152 -14.26 -9.97 -12.27
N ASP A 153 -13.70 -8.79 -12.01
CA ASP A 153 -13.78 -7.66 -12.93
C ASP A 153 -12.57 -7.58 -13.88
N GLY A 154 -11.46 -8.22 -13.50
CA GLY A 154 -10.15 -8.02 -14.12
C GLY A 154 -9.62 -6.61 -13.91
N TYR A 155 -8.29 -6.44 -14.00
CA TYR A 155 -7.72 -5.09 -14.09
C TYR A 155 -7.66 -4.67 -15.56
N LYS A 156 -8.59 -3.81 -15.99
CA LYS A 156 -8.60 -3.27 -17.36
C LYS A 156 -7.49 -2.22 -17.52
N ILE A 157 -6.33 -2.67 -18.00
CA ILE A 157 -5.23 -1.79 -18.41
C ILE A 157 -5.69 -1.04 -19.66
N GLN A 158 -5.88 0.27 -19.54
CA GLN A 158 -6.18 1.11 -20.69
C GLN A 158 -4.87 1.62 -21.30
N PRO A 159 -4.75 1.69 -22.65
CA PRO A 159 -3.50 2.08 -23.29
C PRO A 159 -3.07 3.49 -22.86
N LEU A 160 -1.80 3.59 -22.44
CA LEU A 160 -1.21 4.81 -21.90
C LEU A 160 -1.11 5.90 -22.97
N ASN A 161 -1.67 7.07 -22.68
CA ASN A 161 -1.41 8.29 -23.44
C ASN A 161 -0.56 9.27 -22.60
N ILE A 162 0.68 8.88 -22.29
CA ILE A 162 1.63 9.66 -21.44
C ILE A 162 1.99 10.99 -22.10
N LYS A 163 2.11 11.03 -23.43
CA LYS A 163 2.62 12.19 -24.17
C LYS A 163 1.73 13.44 -24.11
N LYS A 164 0.47 13.32 -23.69
CA LYS A 164 -0.48 14.45 -23.61
C LYS A 164 -0.64 15.06 -22.22
N SER A 165 -0.04 14.48 -21.18
CA SER A 165 -0.20 14.96 -19.81
C SER A 165 0.98 15.85 -19.40
N SER A 166 0.73 17.08 -18.96
CA SER A 166 1.76 18.00 -18.42
C SER A 166 2.55 17.42 -17.23
N LEU A 167 2.13 16.27 -16.71
CA LEU A 167 2.68 15.59 -15.55
C LEU A 167 3.97 14.82 -15.82
N TRP A 168 4.33 14.52 -17.07
CA TRP A 168 5.50 13.66 -17.35
C TRP A 168 6.82 14.27 -16.83
N ILE A 169 6.96 15.60 -16.88
CA ILE A 169 8.12 16.32 -16.35
C ILE A 169 8.17 16.19 -14.82
N LEU A 170 7.02 16.36 -14.16
CA LEU A 170 6.90 16.23 -12.72
C LEU A 170 7.27 14.81 -12.26
N TYR A 171 6.81 13.80 -12.99
CA TYR A 171 7.21 12.41 -12.77
C TYR A 171 8.71 12.20 -12.93
N ALA A 172 9.32 12.73 -13.98
CA ALA A 172 10.75 12.57 -14.21
C ALA A 172 11.57 13.16 -13.05
N PHE A 173 11.23 14.38 -12.59
CA PHE A 173 11.88 14.98 -11.43
C PHE A 173 11.64 14.18 -10.14
N PHE A 174 10.42 13.70 -9.92
CA PHE A 174 10.10 12.89 -8.76
C PHE A 174 10.90 11.58 -8.74
N MET A 175 11.00 10.91 -9.89
CA MET A 175 11.76 9.67 -10.03
C MET A 175 13.26 9.89 -9.80
N LEU A 176 13.80 11.01 -10.32
CA LEU A 176 15.17 11.42 -10.05
C LEU A 176 15.38 11.67 -8.54
N TYR A 177 14.45 12.36 -7.87
CA TYR A 177 14.52 12.59 -6.44
C TYR A 177 14.51 11.29 -5.62
N ILE A 178 13.61 10.35 -5.96
CA ILE A 178 13.56 9.04 -5.29
C ILE A 178 14.87 8.28 -5.51
N TYR A 179 15.43 8.30 -6.72
CA TYR A 179 16.70 7.65 -7.02
C TYR A 179 17.88 8.22 -6.21
N ILE A 180 17.92 9.54 -6.01
CA ILE A 180 18.98 10.20 -5.25
C ILE A 180 18.90 9.89 -3.75
N ASN A 181 17.68 9.86 -3.19
CA ASN A 181 17.48 9.71 -1.73
C ASN A 181 17.27 8.27 -1.26
N ASN A 182 16.93 7.36 -2.16
CA ASN A 182 16.62 5.97 -1.83
C ASN A 182 17.46 5.02 -2.69
N SER A 183 17.02 3.76 -2.74
CA SER A 183 17.62 2.74 -3.59
C SER A 183 16.94 2.66 -4.96
N PHE A 184 17.62 2.04 -5.92
CA PHE A 184 17.02 1.69 -7.20
C PHE A 184 15.76 0.81 -7.05
N ALA A 185 15.73 -0.08 -6.04
CA ALA A 185 14.54 -0.90 -5.75
C ALA A 185 13.34 -0.04 -5.34
N SER A 186 13.56 1.00 -4.54
CA SER A 186 12.52 1.95 -4.13
C SER A 186 11.94 2.67 -5.34
N VAL A 187 12.77 3.05 -6.32
CA VAL A 187 12.31 3.66 -7.58
C VAL A 187 11.36 2.73 -8.31
N ILE A 188 11.72 1.45 -8.49
CA ILE A 188 10.86 0.47 -9.19
C ILE A 188 9.50 0.34 -8.49
N LEU A 189 9.51 0.13 -7.17
CA LEU A 189 8.29 -0.06 -6.39
C LEU A 189 7.38 1.17 -6.46
N ILE A 190 7.96 2.37 -6.26
CA ILE A 190 7.21 3.62 -6.31
C ILE A 190 6.63 3.87 -7.70
N THR A 191 7.40 3.57 -8.76
CA THR A 191 6.91 3.65 -10.14
C THR A 191 5.70 2.77 -10.36
N LEU A 192 5.73 1.55 -9.82
CA LEU A 192 4.63 0.61 -9.93
C LEU A 192 3.35 1.16 -9.30
N TYR A 193 3.45 1.76 -8.11
CA TYR A 193 2.30 2.36 -7.41
C TYR A 193 1.74 3.55 -8.18
N LEU A 194 2.61 4.44 -8.64
CA LEU A 194 2.23 5.58 -9.44
C LEU A 194 1.56 5.15 -10.76
N PHE A 195 2.07 4.09 -11.39
CA PHE A 195 1.48 3.51 -12.59
C PHE A 195 0.07 2.96 -12.36
N ILE A 196 -0.16 2.26 -11.24
CA ILE A 196 -1.50 1.76 -10.85
C ILE A 196 -2.50 2.93 -10.72
N ILE A 197 -2.10 4.02 -10.05
CA ILE A 197 -2.97 5.19 -9.84
C ILE A 197 -3.18 5.97 -11.14
N TYR A 198 -2.13 6.09 -11.96
CA TYR A 198 -2.22 6.76 -13.25
C TYR A 198 -3.19 6.03 -14.18
N ASN A 199 -3.15 4.69 -14.20
CA ASN A 199 -4.12 3.87 -14.92
C ASN A 199 -5.54 3.99 -14.35
N ALA A 200 -5.68 4.24 -13.05
CA ALA A 200 -6.97 4.56 -12.44
C ALA A 200 -7.51 5.95 -12.84
N ARG A 201 -6.73 6.78 -13.58
CA ARG A 201 -7.05 8.14 -14.05
C ARG A 201 -7.36 9.16 -12.96
N SER A 202 -6.91 8.91 -11.73
CA SER A 202 -7.08 9.85 -10.62
C SER A 202 -5.83 10.69 -10.43
N ILE A 203 -5.73 11.80 -11.16
CA ILE A 203 -4.59 12.74 -11.04
C ILE A 203 -4.46 13.28 -9.62
N LYS A 204 -5.58 13.52 -8.91
CA LYS A 204 -5.55 14.03 -7.53
C LYS A 204 -4.95 13.00 -6.57
N ALA A 205 -5.36 11.74 -6.66
CA ALA A 205 -4.79 10.67 -5.84
C ALA A 205 -3.29 10.46 -6.13
N LEU A 206 -2.90 10.61 -7.39
CA LEU A 206 -1.50 10.54 -7.79
C LEU A 206 -0.67 11.64 -7.14
N LEU A 207 -1.11 12.89 -7.24
CA LEU A 207 -0.43 14.04 -6.65
C LEU A 207 -0.33 13.91 -5.12
N PHE A 208 -1.37 13.39 -4.46
CA PHE A 208 -1.34 13.08 -3.03
C PHE A 208 -0.28 12.04 -2.68
N LEU A 209 -0.17 10.97 -3.46
CA LEU A 209 0.83 9.93 -3.22
C LEU A 209 2.25 10.46 -3.45
N MET A 210 2.47 11.27 -4.49
CA MET A 210 3.77 11.93 -4.70
C MET A 210 4.10 12.91 -3.58
N ALA A 211 3.12 13.68 -3.11
CA ALA A 211 3.30 14.61 -1.98
C ALA A 211 3.66 13.88 -0.69
N CYS A 212 3.09 12.70 -0.44
CA CYS A 212 3.39 11.89 0.74
C CYS A 212 4.89 11.63 0.92
N TYR A 213 5.64 11.41 -0.17
CA TYR A 213 7.08 11.16 -0.10
C TYR A 213 7.93 12.42 0.15
N LEU A 214 7.35 13.61 -0.02
CA LEU A 214 8.07 14.88 0.04
C LEU A 214 7.64 15.75 1.22
N ILE A 215 6.47 15.47 1.81
CA ILE A 215 5.86 16.36 2.81
C ILE A 215 6.66 16.47 4.11
N ASN A 216 7.49 15.47 4.42
CA ASN A 216 8.36 15.51 5.59
C ASN A 216 9.61 16.35 5.37
N ILE A 217 9.98 16.70 4.12
CA ILE A 217 11.21 17.46 3.84
C ILE A 217 11.21 18.83 4.54
N PRO A 218 10.15 19.66 4.44
CA PRO A 218 10.10 20.93 5.16
C PRO A 218 10.21 20.73 6.69
N LEU A 219 9.59 19.67 7.22
CA LEU A 219 9.64 19.36 8.66
C LEU A 219 11.07 18.99 9.09
N ASN A 220 11.73 18.11 8.33
CA ASN A 220 13.11 17.69 8.59
C ASN A 220 14.08 18.88 8.54
N ILE A 221 13.85 19.86 7.65
CA ILE A 221 14.69 21.07 7.60
C ILE A 221 14.49 21.90 8.86
N VAL A 222 13.25 22.13 9.28
CA VAL A 222 12.93 22.90 10.50
C VAL A 222 13.54 22.22 11.73
N GLU A 223 13.38 20.90 11.87
CA GLU A 223 13.96 20.10 12.95
C GLU A 223 15.48 20.26 13.03
N ARG A 224 16.19 20.20 11.89
CA ARG A 224 17.65 20.40 11.87
C ARG A 224 18.10 21.77 12.37
N PHE A 225 17.27 22.80 12.21
CA PHE A 225 17.55 24.12 12.76
C PHE A 225 17.24 24.19 14.26
N ILE A 226 16.16 23.55 14.72
CA ILE A 226 15.80 23.47 16.14
C ILE A 226 16.88 22.74 16.94
N ASP A 227 17.35 21.60 16.42
CA ASP A 227 18.33 20.75 17.10
C ASP A 227 19.79 21.19 16.88
N ASN A 228 20.01 22.31 16.17
CA ASN A 228 21.33 22.79 15.77
C ASN A 228 22.18 21.75 14.99
N THR A 229 21.55 20.77 14.35
CA THR A 229 22.23 19.72 13.58
C THR A 229 22.52 20.13 12.15
N ALA A 230 21.94 21.24 11.66
CA ALA A 230 22.13 21.78 10.31
C ALA A 230 23.60 21.87 9.86
N LYS A 231 24.52 22.18 10.78
CA LYS A 231 25.97 22.29 10.50
C LYS A 231 26.68 20.95 10.23
N PHE A 232 26.06 19.83 10.61
CA PHE A 232 26.60 18.48 10.43
C PHE A 232 26.04 17.77 9.20
N VAL A 233 25.10 18.40 8.50
CA VAL A 233 24.44 17.84 7.33
C VAL A 233 25.31 18.03 6.09
N ARG A 234 25.53 16.93 5.37
CA ARG A 234 26.31 16.92 4.12
C ARG A 234 25.61 17.73 3.02
N ILE A 235 26.39 18.37 2.14
CA ILE A 235 25.87 19.23 1.07
C ILE A 235 24.90 18.51 0.11
N ASN A 236 25.11 17.22 -0.13
CA ASN A 236 24.24 16.42 -0.99
C ASN A 236 22.81 16.31 -0.44
N ILE A 237 22.65 16.29 0.89
CA ILE A 237 21.34 16.26 1.55
C ILE A 237 20.62 17.60 1.34
N TRP A 238 21.32 18.73 1.46
CA TRP A 238 20.75 20.05 1.18
C TRP A 238 20.27 20.20 -0.27
N VAL A 239 21.06 19.71 -1.23
CA VAL A 239 20.67 19.71 -2.65
C VAL A 239 19.43 18.84 -2.89
N ALA A 240 19.38 17.66 -2.25
CA ALA A 240 18.24 16.77 -2.33
C ALA A 240 16.98 17.38 -1.72
N ASP A 241 17.10 18.02 -0.55
CA ASP A 241 15.98 18.70 0.13
C ASP A 241 15.44 19.86 -0.71
N PHE A 242 16.32 20.66 -1.33
CA PHE A 242 15.91 21.73 -2.23
C PHE A 242 15.15 21.20 -3.44
N LEU A 243 15.66 20.13 -4.07
CA LEU A 243 14.96 19.44 -5.15
C LEU A 243 13.59 18.92 -4.69
N GLY A 244 13.51 18.35 -3.50
CA GLY A 244 12.27 17.84 -2.93
C GLY A 244 11.24 18.93 -2.65
N ILE A 245 11.65 20.07 -2.08
CA ILE A 245 10.79 21.26 -1.91
C ILE A 245 10.31 21.77 -3.26
N PHE A 246 11.20 21.84 -4.26
CA PHE A 246 10.85 22.29 -5.60
C PHE A 246 9.79 21.37 -6.23
N ILE A 247 9.94 20.05 -6.12
CA ILE A 247 8.96 19.09 -6.62
C ILE A 247 7.64 19.20 -5.85
N LEU A 248 7.70 19.36 -4.53
CA LEU A 248 6.51 19.56 -3.70
C LEU A 248 5.75 20.83 -4.12
N TYR A 249 6.45 21.92 -4.39
CA TYR A 249 5.87 23.14 -4.95
C TYR A 249 5.17 22.88 -6.28
N LEU A 250 5.81 22.17 -7.22
CA LEU A 250 5.18 21.81 -8.50
C LEU A 250 3.93 20.95 -8.31
N ILE A 251 3.95 20.00 -7.36
CA ILE A 251 2.78 19.17 -7.01
C ILE A 251 1.62 20.05 -6.53
N VAL A 252 1.89 20.99 -5.61
CA VAL A 252 0.86 21.90 -5.08
C VAL A 252 0.28 22.78 -6.18
N MET A 253 1.13 23.38 -7.02
CA MET A 253 0.69 24.21 -8.15
C MET A 253 -0.17 23.41 -9.13
N GLN A 254 0.25 22.19 -9.45
CA GLN A 254 -0.52 21.30 -10.30
C GLN A 254 -1.86 20.92 -9.66
N PHE A 255 -1.89 20.66 -8.36
CA PHE A 255 -3.11 20.33 -7.63
C PHE A 255 -4.11 21.49 -7.66
N LEU A 256 -3.65 22.72 -7.43
CA LEU A 256 -4.46 23.94 -7.46
C LEU A 256 -4.99 24.26 -8.86
N SER A 257 -4.25 23.90 -9.91
CA SER A 257 -4.67 24.09 -11.31
C SER A 257 -5.79 23.14 -11.76
N LEU A 258 -6.05 22.06 -11.01
CA LEU A 258 -7.08 21.10 -11.38
C LEU A 258 -8.48 21.65 -11.11
N PRO A 259 -9.45 21.42 -12.00
CA PRO A 259 -10.83 21.84 -11.76
C PRO A 259 -11.37 21.27 -10.45
N LYS A 260 -12.16 22.09 -9.74
CA LYS A 260 -12.88 21.67 -8.53
C LYS A 260 -13.72 20.44 -8.86
N LEU A 261 -13.72 19.46 -7.95
CA LEU A 261 -14.52 18.25 -8.10
C LEU A 261 -15.98 18.66 -8.26
N LYS A 262 -16.59 18.35 -9.42
CA LYS A 262 -18.04 18.33 -9.52
C LYS A 262 -18.47 17.09 -8.73
N VAL A 263 -19.04 17.29 -7.55
CA VAL A 263 -19.75 16.24 -6.82
C VAL A 263 -20.93 15.88 -7.73
N GLN A 264 -20.88 14.70 -8.35
CA GLN A 264 -22.05 14.17 -9.04
C GLN A 264 -22.97 13.63 -7.95
N GLU A 265 -24.03 14.39 -7.66
CA GLU A 265 -25.20 13.93 -6.90
C GLU A 265 -25.87 12.73 -7.57
#